data_AF-A0A1C6K248-F1
#
_entry.id   AF-A0A1C6K248-F1
#
_cell.length_a   1.000
_cell.length_b   1.000
_cell.length_c   1.000
_cell.angle_alpha   90.00
_cell.angle_beta   90.00
_cell.angle_gamma   90.00
#
_symmetry.space_group_name_H-M   'P 1'
#
loop_
_entity.id
_entity.type
_entity.pdbx_description
1 polymer ?
#
loop_
_entity_poly.entity_id
_entity_poly.type
_entity_poly.pdbx_seq_one_letter_code
_entity_poly.pdbx_strand_id
1 'polypeptide(L)'
;MLETLILCMALDYLTGMMAAGIFHKSKKSAEGGLESRSGWKGLCRKGISLLIVLVSYRMDLIAGTNFICNAVMAAYLVNELLSITENLGLMGVPVPKVLSGAIDLLRQKSEEQKVYQMPRKQKAKREQLIKRENEKLEKREEKE
;
A
#
# COMPACT_ATOMS: atom_id res chain seq x y z
N MET A 1 -2.51 -21.51 -7.63
CA MET A 1 -1.93 -20.22 -7.17
C MET A 1 -2.45 -19.03 -7.98
N LEU A 2 -2.50 -19.09 -9.32
CA LEU A 2 -3.00 -17.98 -10.13
C LEU A 2 -4.43 -17.56 -9.76
N GLU A 3 -5.35 -18.52 -9.64
CA GLU A 3 -6.75 -18.26 -9.24
C GLU A 3 -6.84 -17.58 -7.88
N THR A 4 -6.06 -18.06 -6.89
CA THR A 4 -5.99 -17.46 -5.54
C THR A 4 -5.48 -16.03 -5.57
N LEU A 5 -4.48 -15.74 -6.42
CA LEU A 5 -3.94 -14.39 -6.60
C LEU A 5 -4.97 -13.45 -7.23
N ILE A 6 -5.65 -13.91 -8.28
CA ILE A 6 -6.72 -13.15 -8.95
C ILE A 6 -7.86 -12.87 -7.96
N LEU A 7 -8.25 -13.87 -7.17
CA LEU A 7 -9.28 -13.71 -6.14
C LEU A 7 -8.88 -12.69 -5.08
N CYS A 8 -7.64 -12.74 -4.57
CA CYS A 8 -7.15 -11.74 -3.61
C CYS A 8 -7.10 -10.34 -4.23
N MET A 9 -6.66 -10.20 -5.48
CA MET A 9 -6.68 -8.91 -6.18
C MET A 9 -8.09 -8.34 -6.35
N ALA A 10 -9.07 -9.20 -6.64
CA ALA A 10 -10.47 -8.83 -6.76
C ALA A 10 -11.06 -8.39 -5.40
N LEU A 11 -10.80 -9.16 -4.34
CA LEU A 11 -11.23 -8.83 -2.98
C LEU A 11 -10.57 -7.56 -2.46
N ASP A 12 -9.28 -7.37 -2.71
CA ASP A 12 -8.58 -6.14 -2.31
C ASP A 12 -9.11 -4.91 -3.06
N TYR A 13 -9.47 -5.05 -4.34
CA TYR A 13 -10.10 -3.96 -5.09
C TYR A 13 -11.51 -3.65 -4.56
N LEU A 14 -12.31 -4.68 -4.29
CA LEU A 14 -13.66 -4.52 -3.78
C LEU A 14 -13.67 -3.91 -2.36
N THR A 15 -12.83 -4.42 -1.46
CA THR A 15 -12.68 -3.87 -0.10
C THR A 15 -12.13 -2.44 -0.14
N GLY A 16 -11.19 -2.14 -1.05
CA GLY A 16 -10.68 -0.79 -1.24
C GLY A 16 -11.74 0.20 -1.73
N MET A 17 -12.62 -0.23 -2.65
CA MET A 17 -13.76 0.58 -3.10
C MET A 17 -14.79 0.77 -1.99
N MET A 18 -15.11 -0.28 -1.22
CA MET A 18 -16.06 -0.20 -0.11
C MET A 18 -15.55 0.70 1.03
N ALA A 19 -14.26 0.60 1.39
CA ALA A 19 -13.65 1.47 2.39
C ALA A 19 -13.66 2.95 1.95
N ALA A 20 -13.36 3.22 0.67
CA ALA A 20 -13.36 4.58 0.13
C ALA A 20 -14.78 5.16 -0.06
N GLY A 21 -15.75 4.34 -0.47
CA GLY A 21 -17.10 4.79 -0.83
C GLY A 21 -18.13 4.77 0.29
N ILE A 22 -18.08 3.78 1.19
CA ILE A 22 -19.09 3.61 2.25
C ILE A 22 -18.61 4.24 3.56
N PHE A 23 -17.32 4.11 3.86
CA PHE A 23 -16.75 4.59 5.13
C PHE A 23 -16.09 5.96 5.03
N HIS A 24 -16.04 6.57 3.83
CA HIS A 24 -15.37 7.85 3.52
C HIS A 24 -13.94 7.97 4.09
N LYS A 25 -13.31 6.85 4.47
CA LYS A 25 -11.94 6.79 4.96
C LYS A 25 -11.07 6.24 3.85
N SER A 26 -10.67 7.12 2.95
CA SER A 26 -9.70 6.80 1.91
C SER A 26 -8.28 7.00 2.44
N LYS A 27 -7.40 6.02 2.20
CA LYS A 27 -5.95 6.08 2.48
C LYS A 27 -5.23 7.18 1.69
N LYS A 28 -5.91 7.94 0.81
CA LYS A 28 -5.24 8.81 -0.18
C LYS A 28 -5.95 10.08 -0.66
N SER A 29 -7.06 10.49 -0.04
CA SER A 29 -7.66 11.80 -0.29
C SER A 29 -8.10 12.44 1.02
N ALA A 30 -7.76 13.72 1.20
CA ALA A 30 -8.28 14.56 2.27
C ALA A 30 -9.80 14.79 2.16
N GLU A 31 -10.38 14.54 0.98
CA GLU A 31 -11.82 14.43 0.74
C GLU A 31 -12.16 12.97 0.49
N GLY A 32 -12.92 12.36 1.41
CA GLY A 32 -13.40 10.99 1.32
C GLY A 32 -14.44 10.82 0.21
N GLY A 33 -14.01 10.86 -1.05
CA GLY A 33 -14.86 10.63 -2.22
C GLY A 33 -14.28 9.58 -3.15
N LEU A 34 -15.16 8.81 -3.79
CA LEU A 34 -14.85 7.92 -4.90
C LEU A 34 -14.46 8.72 -6.15
N GLU A 35 -13.26 9.30 -6.13
CA GLU A 35 -12.63 9.78 -7.35
C GLU A 35 -12.28 8.55 -8.21
N SER A 36 -13.00 8.33 -9.31
CA SER A 36 -12.75 7.26 -10.31
C SER A 36 -11.26 7.16 -10.71
N ARG A 37 -10.55 8.29 -10.67
CA ARG A 37 -9.10 8.42 -10.89
C ARG A 37 -8.24 7.62 -9.90
N SER A 38 -8.64 7.54 -8.63
CA SER A 38 -7.95 6.74 -7.60
C SER A 38 -8.18 5.24 -7.80
N GLY A 39 -9.42 4.84 -8.13
CA GLY A 39 -9.75 3.44 -8.45
C GLY A 39 -8.99 2.93 -9.68
N TRP A 40 -8.95 3.74 -10.75
CA TRP A 40 -8.19 3.41 -11.97
C TRP A 40 -6.69 3.25 -11.70
N LYS A 41 -6.10 4.11 -10.87
CA LYS A 41 -4.67 4.04 -10.52
C LYS A 41 -4.33 2.77 -9.73
N GLY A 42 -5.25 2.31 -8.88
CA GLY A 42 -5.13 1.03 -8.19
C GLY A 42 -5.20 -0.16 -9.17
N LEU A 43 -6.19 -0.13 -10.06
CA LEU A 43 -6.40 -1.21 -11.03
C LEU A 43 -5.23 -1.33 -12.03
N CYS A 44 -4.71 -0.21 -12.55
CA CYS A 44 -3.52 -0.23 -13.42
C CYS A 44 -2.30 -0.87 -12.75
N ARG A 45 -2.10 -0.62 -11.45
CA ARG A 45 -0.98 -1.22 -10.69
C ARG A 45 -1.14 -2.74 -10.57
N LYS A 46 -2.37 -3.23 -10.40
CA LYS A 46 -2.67 -4.67 -10.39
C LYS A 46 -2.47 -5.29 -11.77
N GLY A 47 -2.86 -4.59 -12.84
CA GLY A 47 -2.57 -4.99 -14.21
C GLY A 47 -1.07 -5.21 -14.48
N ILE A 48 -0.21 -4.31 -14.00
CA ILE A 48 1.24 -4.48 -14.11
C ILE A 48 1.74 -5.70 -13.31
N SER A 49 1.16 -5.96 -12.13
CA SER A 49 1.52 -7.13 -11.32
C SER A 49 1.18 -8.43 -12.04
N LEU A 50 0.03 -8.50 -12.73
CA LEU A 50 -0.35 -9.63 -13.57
C LEU A 50 0.59 -9.80 -14.79
N LEU A 51 1.04 -8.70 -15.41
CA LEU A 51 2.04 -8.77 -16.48
C LEU A 51 3.38 -9.35 -15.99
N ILE A 52 3.81 -9.00 -14.78
CA ILE A 52 5.04 -9.55 -14.19
C ILE A 52 4.89 -11.05 -13.93
N VAL A 53 3.75 -11.48 -13.39
CA VAL A 53 3.43 -12.91 -13.21
C VAL A 53 3.44 -13.66 -14.55
N LEU A 54 2.89 -13.05 -15.61
CA LEU A 54 2.93 -13.63 -16.96
C LEU A 54 4.36 -13.81 -17.47
N VAL A 55 5.24 -12.82 -17.27
CA VAL A 55 6.66 -12.92 -17.63
C VAL A 55 7.35 -14.02 -16.81
N SER A 56 7.08 -14.10 -15.51
CA SER A 56 7.64 -15.16 -14.65
C SER A 56 7.22 -16.56 -15.09
N TYR A 57 5.96 -16.74 -15.52
CA TYR A 57 5.50 -17.98 -16.13
C TYR A 57 6.28 -18.33 -17.40
N ARG A 58 6.58 -17.35 -18.26
CA ARG A 58 7.42 -17.57 -19.46
C ARG A 58 8.84 -17.96 -19.10
N MET A 59 9.41 -17.39 -18.04
CA MET A 59 10.75 -17.76 -17.55
C MET A 59 10.76 -19.20 -17.02
N ASP A 60 9.70 -19.60 -16.33
CA ASP A 60 9.53 -20.97 -15.82
C ASP A 60 9.42 -22.01 -16.94
N LEU A 61 8.71 -21.68 -18.03
CA LEU A 61 8.66 -22.53 -19.22
C LEU A 61 10.05 -22.75 -19.85
N ILE A 62 10.91 -21.73 -19.85
CA ILE A 62 12.28 -21.82 -20.37
C ILE A 62 13.16 -22.63 -19.40
N ALA A 63 12.99 -22.42 -18.09
CA ALA A 63 13.74 -23.13 -17.06
C ALA A 63 13.28 -24.59 -16.87
N GLY A 64 12.11 -24.96 -17.40
CA GLY A 64 11.50 -26.28 -17.17
C GLY A 64 11.03 -26.47 -15.72
N THR A 65 10.79 -25.40 -14.97
CA THR A 65 10.34 -25.44 -13.57
C THR A 65 9.06 -24.63 -13.38
N ASN A 66 8.44 -24.72 -12.21
CA ASN A 66 7.35 -23.83 -11.80
C ASN A 66 7.74 -22.96 -10.57
N PHE A 67 9.04 -22.87 -10.26
CA PHE A 67 9.49 -22.27 -9.02
C PHE A 67 9.44 -20.74 -9.07
N ILE A 68 9.83 -20.13 -10.20
CA ILE A 68 9.94 -18.68 -10.33
C ILE A 68 8.56 -18.05 -10.30
N CYS A 69 7.61 -18.60 -11.05
CA CYS A 69 6.23 -18.16 -11.11
C CYS A 69 5.56 -18.31 -9.74
N ASN A 70 5.74 -19.44 -9.05
CA ASN A 70 5.17 -19.65 -7.72
C ASN A 70 5.75 -18.66 -6.69
N ALA A 71 7.06 -18.42 -6.71
CA ALA A 71 7.69 -17.44 -5.82
C ALA A 71 7.18 -16.02 -6.06
N VAL A 72 7.05 -15.62 -7.33
CA VAL A 72 6.53 -14.29 -7.70
C VAL A 72 5.05 -14.16 -7.33
N MET A 73 4.22 -15.19 -7.58
CA MET A 73 2.83 -15.20 -7.14
C MET A 73 2.70 -15.11 -5.62
N ALA A 74 3.53 -15.83 -4.86
CA ALA A 74 3.52 -15.77 -3.40
C ALA A 74 3.86 -14.36 -2.89
N ALA A 75 4.85 -13.70 -3.49
CA ALA A 75 5.22 -12.33 -3.14
C ALA A 75 4.07 -11.33 -3.39
N TYR A 76 3.39 -11.42 -4.53
CA TYR A 76 2.22 -10.57 -4.80
C TYR A 76 1.03 -10.93 -3.91
N LEU A 77 0.82 -12.21 -3.59
CA LEU A 77 -0.25 -12.65 -2.71
C LEU A 77 -0.12 -12.04 -1.31
N VAL A 78 1.08 -12.05 -0.73
CA VAL A 78 1.34 -11.43 0.58
C VAL A 78 1.05 -9.93 0.54
N ASN A 79 1.44 -9.25 -0.55
CA ASN A 79 1.16 -7.82 -0.72
C ASN A 79 -0.35 -7.51 -0.78
N GLU A 80 -1.13 -8.33 -1.49
CA GLU A 80 -2.60 -8.16 -1.54
C GLU A 80 -3.24 -8.48 -0.19
N LEU A 81 -2.78 -9.53 0.52
CA LEU A 81 -3.29 -9.87 1.85
C LEU A 81 -3.06 -8.76 2.88
N LEU A 82 -1.89 -8.12 2.84
CA LEU A 82 -1.60 -6.95 3.69
C LEU A 82 -2.56 -5.80 3.35
N SER A 83 -2.75 -5.49 2.07
CA SER A 83 -3.66 -4.43 1.61
C SER A 83 -5.12 -4.68 2.02
N ILE A 84 -5.60 -5.94 1.92
CA ILE A 84 -6.95 -6.33 2.39
C ILE A 84 -7.05 -6.11 3.90
N THR A 85 -6.07 -6.58 4.66
CA THR A 85 -6.07 -6.47 6.12
C THR A 85 -6.12 -5.01 6.57
N GLU A 86 -5.40 -4.13 5.86
CA GLU A 86 -5.44 -2.69 6.11
C GLU A 86 -6.82 -2.09 5.79
N ASN A 87 -7.42 -2.46 4.65
CA ASN A 87 -8.78 -1.98 4.29
C ASN A 87 -9.82 -2.45 5.31
N LEU A 88 -9.73 -3.70 5.80
CA LEU A 88 -10.59 -4.22 6.85
C LEU A 88 -10.45 -3.43 8.16
N GLY A 89 -9.21 -3.10 8.56
CA GLY A 89 -8.96 -2.23 9.71
C GLY A 89 -9.57 -0.84 9.54
N LEU A 90 -9.53 -0.26 8.34
CA LEU A 90 -10.18 1.02 8.03
C LEU A 90 -11.72 0.94 8.10
N MET A 91 -12.30 -0.21 7.74
CA MET A 91 -13.73 -0.50 7.85
C MET A 91 -14.19 -0.83 9.28
N GLY A 92 -13.28 -0.79 10.27
CA GLY A 92 -13.60 -1.06 11.68
C GLY A 92 -13.71 -2.54 12.02
N VAL A 93 -13.28 -3.44 11.13
CA VAL A 93 -13.18 -4.86 11.45
C VAL A 93 -12.05 -5.05 12.47
N PRO A 94 -12.30 -5.74 13.60
CA PRO A 94 -11.28 -5.90 14.64
C PRO A 94 -10.14 -6.78 14.12
N VAL A 95 -9.01 -6.15 13.80
CA VAL A 95 -7.76 -6.81 13.44
C VAL A 95 -6.98 -7.11 14.74
N PRO A 96 -6.44 -8.33 14.92
CA PRO A 96 -5.64 -8.66 16.10
C PRO A 96 -4.44 -7.72 16.27
N LYS A 97 -4.19 -7.25 17.50
CA LYS A 97 -3.13 -6.26 17.80
C LYS A 97 -1.73 -6.69 17.31
N VAL A 98 -1.44 -7.99 17.34
CA VAL A 98 -0.18 -8.56 16.85
C VAL A 98 0.00 -8.30 15.35
N LEU A 99 -1.09 -8.45 14.59
CA LEU A 99 -1.07 -8.24 13.14
C LEU A 99 -0.99 -6.76 12.79
N SER A 100 -1.74 -5.90 13.51
CA SER A 100 -1.66 -4.45 13.34
C SER A 100 -0.25 -3.92 13.62
N GLY A 101 0.38 -4.35 14.72
CA GLY A 101 1.75 -3.94 15.05
C GLY A 101 2.78 -4.41 14.02
N ALA A 102 2.64 -5.63 13.50
CA ALA A 102 3.49 -6.12 12.42
C ALA A 102 3.34 -5.30 11.12
N ILE A 103 2.10 -4.95 10.76
CA ILE A 103 1.81 -4.10 9.60
C ILE A 103 2.43 -2.71 9.76
N ASP A 104 2.28 -2.10 10.95
CA ASP A 104 2.83 -0.76 11.22
C ASP A 104 4.36 -0.73 11.12
N LEU A 105 5.04 -1.75 11.65
CA LEU A 105 6.50 -1.89 11.52
C LEU A 105 6.95 -2.04 10.06
N LEU A 106 6.23 -2.85 9.27
CA LEU A 106 6.49 -3.00 7.83
C LEU A 106 6.27 -1.68 7.09
N ARG A 107 5.27 -0.89 7.50
CA ARG A 107 4.99 0.42 6.92
C ARG A 107 6.10 1.42 7.24
N GLN A 108 6.56 1.47 8.49
CA GLN A 108 7.65 2.36 8.91
C GLN A 108 8.92 2.11 8.10
N LYS A 109 9.35 0.84 7.97
CA LYS A 109 10.51 0.49 7.13
C LYS A 109 10.34 0.89 5.67
N SER A 110 9.14 0.73 5.13
CA SER A 110 8.82 1.11 3.74
C SER A 110 8.85 2.63 3.53
N GLU A 111 8.44 3.42 4.53
CA GLU A 111 8.49 4.88 4.49
C GLU A 111 9.92 5.42 4.63
N GLU A 112 10.72 4.83 5.53
CA GLU A 112 12.15 5.15 5.70
C GLU A 112 12.92 4.93 4.39
N GLN A 113 12.74 3.78 3.73
CA GLN A 113 13.38 3.51 2.43
C GLN A 113 13.02 4.55 1.36
N LYS A 114 11.76 5.02 1.31
CA LYS A 114 11.34 6.07 0.36
C LYS A 114 12.02 7.40 0.65
N VAL A 115 12.24 7.75 1.91
CA VAL A 115 12.96 8.98 2.30
C VAL A 115 14.41 8.95 1.82
N TYR A 116 15.07 7.79 1.86
CA TYR A 116 16.42 7.62 1.33
C TYR A 116 16.48 7.67 -0.21
N GLN A 117 15.40 7.31 -0.89
CA GLN A 117 15.30 7.33 -2.36
C GLN A 117 14.85 8.68 -2.94
N MET A 118 14.44 9.65 -2.12
CA MET A 118 13.97 10.96 -2.59
C MET A 118 15.12 11.84 -3.14
N PRO A 119 14.88 12.67 -4.18
CA PRO A 119 15.86 13.63 -4.66
C PRO A 119 16.30 14.60 -3.55
N ARG A 120 17.60 14.92 -3.46
CA ARG A 120 18.17 15.77 -2.38
C ARG A 120 17.40 17.06 -2.13
N LYS A 121 16.89 17.71 -3.19
CA LYS A 121 16.08 18.94 -3.10
C LYS A 121 14.74 18.73 -2.36
N GLN A 122 14.09 17.59 -2.56
CA GLN A 122 12.83 17.25 -1.88
C GLN A 122 13.05 16.86 -0.42
N LYS A 123 14.14 16.13 -0.14
CA LYS A 123 14.50 15.77 1.24
C LYS A 123 14.75 17.02 2.10
N ALA A 124 15.60 17.93 1.61
CA ALA A 124 15.90 19.19 2.30
C ALA A 124 14.66 20.06 2.51
N LYS A 125 13.76 20.13 1.52
CA LYS A 125 12.50 20.89 1.63
C LYS A 125 11.57 20.32 2.72
N ARG A 126 11.53 18.98 2.88
CA ARG A 126 10.69 18.31 3.88
C ARG A 126 11.25 18.49 5.29
N GLU A 127 12.58 18.42 5.46
CA GLU A 127 13.27 18.70 6.73
C GLU A 127 13.06 20.15 7.18
N GLN A 128 13.14 21.11 6.26
CA GLN A 128 12.84 22.52 6.57
C GLN A 128 11.38 22.76 6.96
N LEU A 129 10.44 22.03 6.35
CA LEU A 129 9.02 22.11 6.69
C LEU A 129 8.75 21.59 8.11
N ILE A 130 9.31 20.42 8.45
CA ILE A 130 9.19 19.83 9.79
C ILE A 130 9.79 20.77 10.85
N LYS A 131 10.97 21.34 10.57
CA LYS A 131 11.61 22.29 11.50
C LYS A 131 10.75 23.54 11.75
N ARG A 132 10.11 24.07 10.70
CA ARG A 132 9.18 25.20 10.81
C ARG A 132 7.87 24.85 11.52
N GLU A 133 7.41 23.60 11.43
CA GLU A 133 6.20 23.14 12.10
C GLU A 133 6.43 22.99 13.62
N ASN A 134 7.57 22.41 14.00
CA ASN A 134 7.99 22.28 15.40
C ASN A 134 8.21 23.65 16.05
N GLU A 135 8.92 24.58 15.39
CA GLU A 135 9.09 25.96 15.91
C GLU A 135 7.76 26.72 16.06
N LYS A 136 6.72 26.37 15.28
CA LYS A 136 5.39 26.97 15.41
C LYS A 136 4.59 26.36 16.56
N LEU A 137 4.80 25.08 16.85
CA LEU A 137 4.17 24.36 17.97
C LEU A 137 4.73 24.85 19.30
N GLU A 138 6.05 24.96 19.43
CA GLU A 138 6.72 25.51 20.62
C GLU A 138 6.20 26.93 20.93
N LYS A 139 6.07 27.79 19.91
CA LYS A 139 5.51 29.16 20.07
C LYS A 139 4.03 29.22 20.40
N ARG A 140 3.28 28.12 20.21
CA ARG A 140 1.87 28.02 20.61
C ARG A 140 1.75 27.53 22.05
N GLU A 141 2.59 26.57 22.44
CA GLU A 141 2.68 26.07 23.81
C GLU A 141 3.22 27.13 24.78
N GLU A 142 4.13 28.00 24.34
CA GLU A 142 4.59 29.16 25.14
C GLU A 142 3.55 30.27 25.31
N LYS A 143 2.43 30.22 24.56
CA LYS A 143 1.38 31.24 24.58
C LYS A 143 0.08 30.78 25.26
N GLU A 144 -0.01 29.52 25.66
CA GLU A 144 -1.06 28.97 26.53
C GLU A 144 -0.59 28.92 27.99
#